data_AF-A0A061RM54-F1
#
_entry.id   AF-A0A061RM54-F1
#
_cell.length_a   1.000
_cell.length_b   1.000
_cell.length_c   1.000
_cell.angle_alpha   90.00
_cell.angle_beta   90.00
_cell.angle_gamma   90.00
#
_symmetry.space_group_name_H-M   'P 1'
#
loop_
_entity.id
_entity.type
_entity.pdbx_description
1 polymer ?
#
loop_
_entity_poly.entity_id
_entity_poly.type
_entity_poly.pdbx_seq_one_letter_code
_entity_poly.pdbx_strand_id
1 'polypeptide(L)'
;MKAAASLDREQHSRKRHLKKSWNVAKDKVQQNVSMEKVQQYGEAFEQIQTATGIQDIDELVTNFVDAEDKNFSLFNYINEVNQEIEKLEEQITTIRGEIEAYKAGGVVSDTMRKKELKDMEERLQKMEAKADLYEKKHEEAMRTVTTLKSGIWNIFNKIGCNTPAVREIIGDGNVTESNLMQYFGIVEQRSNELLQTYAT
;
A
#
# COMPACT_ATOMS: atom_id res chain seq x y z
N MET A 1 -11.36 -98.14 28.46
CA MET A 1 -10.84 -96.91 29.09
C MET A 1 -9.30 -96.83 29.17
N LYS A 2 -8.52 -97.94 29.27
CA LYS A 2 -7.04 -97.87 29.35
C LYS A 2 -6.32 -97.39 28.07
N ALA A 3 -6.85 -97.67 26.88
CA ALA A 3 -6.21 -97.27 25.61
C ALA A 3 -6.28 -95.75 25.34
N ALA A 4 -7.37 -95.08 25.72
CA ALA A 4 -7.55 -93.63 25.52
C ALA A 4 -6.60 -92.80 26.40
N ALA A 5 -6.41 -93.19 27.67
CA ALA A 5 -5.50 -92.51 28.58
C ALA A 5 -4.00 -92.72 28.22
N SER A 6 -3.69 -93.83 27.56
CA SER A 6 -2.35 -94.11 26.99
C SER A 6 -2.05 -93.19 25.81
N LEU A 7 -3.00 -93.05 24.88
CA LEU A 7 -2.85 -92.18 23.71
C LEU A 7 -2.73 -90.70 24.11
N ASP A 8 -3.49 -90.25 25.10
CA ASP A 8 -3.49 -88.84 25.53
C ASP A 8 -2.17 -88.45 26.24
N ARG A 9 -1.62 -89.35 27.06
CA ARG A 9 -0.27 -89.18 27.65
C ARG A 9 0.82 -89.17 26.58
N GLU A 10 0.71 -90.01 25.56
CA GLU A 10 1.67 -90.06 24.45
C GLU A 10 1.60 -88.80 23.58
N GLN A 11 0.39 -88.28 23.32
CA GLN A 11 0.20 -87.01 22.60
C GLN A 11 0.72 -85.81 23.40
N HIS A 12 0.50 -85.76 24.72
CA HIS A 12 1.02 -84.68 25.56
C HIS A 12 2.56 -84.73 25.66
N SER A 13 3.13 -85.93 25.74
CA SER A 13 4.58 -86.13 25.67
C SER A 13 5.15 -85.64 24.33
N ARG A 14 4.55 -86.04 23.20
CA ARG A 14 4.94 -85.57 21.86
C ARG A 14 4.85 -84.06 21.73
N LYS A 15 3.77 -83.43 22.22
CA LYS A 15 3.62 -81.95 22.24
C LYS A 15 4.71 -81.25 23.05
N ARG A 16 5.10 -81.80 24.22
CA ARG A 16 6.23 -81.26 25.01
C ARG A 16 7.57 -81.42 24.31
N HIS A 17 7.81 -82.56 23.66
CA HIS A 17 9.03 -82.79 22.87
C HIS A 17 9.10 -81.88 21.64
N LEU A 18 7.99 -81.68 20.92
CA LEU A 18 7.90 -80.72 19.82
C LEU A 18 8.18 -79.29 20.31
N LYS A 19 7.60 -78.88 21.45
CA LYS A 19 7.83 -77.55 22.02
C LYS A 19 9.28 -77.34 22.47
N LYS A 20 9.92 -78.36 23.06
CA LYS A 20 11.35 -78.32 23.39
C LYS A 20 12.22 -78.26 22.14
N SER A 21 11.92 -79.07 21.12
CA SER A 21 12.64 -79.08 19.84
C SER A 21 12.51 -77.74 19.10
N TRP A 22 11.32 -77.12 19.13
CA TRP A 22 11.07 -75.80 18.58
C TRP A 22 11.86 -74.70 19.29
N ASN A 23 11.94 -74.74 20.63
CA ASN A 23 12.73 -73.77 21.38
C ASN A 23 14.24 -73.93 21.08
N VAL A 24 14.75 -75.15 21.01
CA VAL A 24 16.15 -75.42 20.62
C VAL A 24 16.43 -74.97 19.19
N ALA A 25 15.50 -75.19 18.25
CA ALA A 25 15.64 -74.71 16.88
C ALA A 25 15.64 -73.18 16.82
N LYS A 26 14.78 -72.52 17.60
CA LYS A 26 14.72 -71.05 17.70
C LYS A 26 16.02 -70.49 18.26
N ASP A 27 16.55 -71.07 19.34
CA ASP A 27 17.83 -70.65 19.94
C ASP A 27 18.99 -70.83 18.95
N LYS A 28 18.98 -71.92 18.17
CA LYS A 28 19.98 -72.20 17.15
C LYS A 28 19.92 -71.24 15.95
N VAL A 29 18.72 -70.85 15.52
CA VAL A 29 18.52 -69.80 14.50
C VAL A 29 18.99 -68.45 15.03
N GLN A 30 18.67 -68.12 16.29
CA GLN A 30 19.09 -66.85 16.89
C GLN A 30 20.62 -66.78 17.10
N GLN A 31 21.26 -67.89 17.44
CA GLN A 31 22.73 -68.00 17.44
C GLN A 31 23.33 -67.87 16.04
N ASN A 32 22.74 -68.51 15.02
CA ASN A 32 23.24 -68.40 13.65
C ASN A 32 23.13 -66.97 13.12
N VAL A 33 22.01 -66.29 13.34
CA VAL A 33 21.83 -64.88 12.97
C VAL A 33 22.82 -63.97 13.71
N SER A 34 23.15 -64.29 14.97
CA SER A 34 24.18 -63.58 15.72
C SER A 34 25.57 -63.81 15.14
N MET A 35 25.91 -65.03 14.73
CA MET A 35 27.20 -65.33 14.10
C MET A 35 27.33 -64.68 12.72
N GLU A 36 26.26 -64.69 11.92
CA GLU A 36 26.23 -64.04 10.60
C GLU A 36 26.49 -62.53 10.72
N LYS A 37 25.90 -61.88 11.72
CA LYS A 37 26.17 -60.46 12.01
C LYS A 37 27.62 -60.22 12.43
N VAL A 38 28.18 -61.06 13.31
CA VAL A 38 29.58 -60.95 13.74
C VAL A 38 30.52 -61.10 12.53
N GLN A 39 30.20 -62.02 11.63
CA GLN A 39 30.99 -62.24 10.41
C GLN A 39 30.88 -61.06 9.45
N GLN A 40 29.67 -60.55 9.20
CA GLN A 40 29.47 -59.34 8.39
C GLN A 40 30.19 -58.12 8.96
N TYR A 41 30.14 -57.92 10.29
CA TYR A 41 30.88 -56.84 10.93
C TYR A 41 32.39 -57.05 10.79
N GLY A 42 32.88 -58.28 10.96
CA GLY A 42 34.30 -58.62 10.76
C GLY A 42 34.79 -58.30 9.35
N GLU A 43 34.04 -58.71 8.33
CA GLU A 43 34.37 -58.43 6.92
C GLU A 43 34.34 -56.93 6.59
N ALA A 44 33.36 -56.20 7.14
CA ALA A 44 33.29 -54.75 6.98
C ALA A 44 34.46 -54.04 7.67
N PHE A 45 34.86 -54.48 8.86
CA PHE A 45 36.03 -53.96 9.57
C PHE A 45 37.32 -54.20 8.79
N GLU A 46 37.51 -55.40 8.24
CA GLU A 46 38.70 -55.75 7.46
C GLU A 46 38.82 -54.87 6.20
N GLN A 47 37.70 -54.57 5.53
CA GLN A 47 37.65 -53.64 4.40
C GLN A 47 38.02 -52.21 4.81
N ILE A 48 37.51 -51.73 5.94
CA ILE A 48 37.84 -50.39 6.44
C ILE A 48 39.31 -50.33 6.86
N GLN A 49 39.84 -51.39 7.47
CA GLN A 49 41.25 -51.51 7.87
C GLN A 49 42.19 -51.46 6.66
N THR A 50 41.85 -52.17 5.57
CA THR A 50 42.63 -52.15 4.33
C THR A 50 42.54 -50.81 3.60
N ALA A 51 41.40 -50.12 3.66
CA ALA A 51 41.23 -48.81 3.03
C ALA A 51 41.91 -47.67 3.79
N THR A 52 41.93 -47.74 5.13
CA THR A 52 42.46 -46.66 6.00
C THR A 52 43.90 -46.90 6.46
N GLY A 53 44.38 -48.14 6.45
CA GLY A 53 45.72 -48.53 6.90
C GLY A 53 45.91 -48.53 8.42
N ILE A 54 44.85 -48.27 9.20
CA ILE A 54 44.90 -48.20 10.67
C ILE A 54 44.76 -49.62 11.23
N GLN A 55 45.75 -50.11 11.96
CA GLN A 55 45.74 -51.48 12.50
C GLN A 55 45.05 -51.59 13.86
N ASP A 56 44.97 -50.48 14.62
CA ASP A 56 44.33 -50.43 15.93
C ASP A 56 42.82 -50.20 15.79
N ILE A 57 42.04 -51.13 16.34
CA ILE A 57 40.57 -51.11 16.28
C ILE A 57 40.02 -49.91 17.07
N ASP A 58 40.62 -49.57 18.21
CA ASP A 58 40.15 -48.45 19.04
C ASP A 58 40.41 -47.10 18.34
N GLU A 59 41.54 -46.98 17.63
CA GLU A 59 41.86 -45.82 16.78
C GLU A 59 40.90 -45.70 15.59
N LEU A 60 40.55 -46.82 14.95
CA LEU A 60 39.61 -46.86 13.83
C LEU A 60 38.21 -46.39 14.26
N VAL A 61 37.71 -46.89 15.38
CA VAL A 61 36.41 -46.51 15.93
C VAL A 61 36.39 -45.03 16.29
N THR A 62 37.45 -44.53 16.93
CA THR A 62 37.55 -43.11 17.31
C THR A 62 37.54 -42.20 16.08
N ASN A 63 38.34 -42.52 15.06
CA ASN A 63 38.37 -41.77 13.81
C ASN A 63 37.04 -41.82 13.04
N PHE A 64 36.34 -42.95 13.10
CA PHE A 64 35.02 -43.09 12.49
C PHE A 64 33.99 -42.22 13.19
N VAL A 65 33.96 -42.23 14.53
CA VAL A 65 33.07 -41.37 15.33
C VAL A 65 33.37 -39.89 15.09
N ASP A 66 34.63 -39.49 15.08
CA ASP A 66 35.04 -38.10 14.79
C ASP A 66 34.64 -37.66 13.38
N ALA A 67 34.76 -38.56 12.39
CA ALA A 67 34.32 -38.30 11.03
C ALA A 67 32.79 -38.21 10.92
N GLU A 68 32.06 -39.06 11.66
CA GLU A 68 30.60 -39.03 11.73
C GLU A 68 30.10 -37.74 12.38
N ASP A 69 30.70 -37.30 13.49
CA ASP A 69 30.37 -36.04 14.18
C ASP A 69 30.62 -34.82 13.30
N LYS A 70 31.73 -34.81 12.55
CA LYS A 70 32.00 -33.77 11.55
C LYS A 70 30.98 -33.79 10.42
N ASN A 71 30.62 -34.97 9.93
CA ASN A 71 29.64 -35.11 8.85
C ASN A 71 28.25 -34.65 9.32
N PHE A 72 27.86 -34.99 10.54
CA PHE A 72 26.62 -34.53 11.16
C PHE A 72 26.60 -33.00 11.30
N SER A 73 27.71 -32.42 11.76
CA SER A 73 27.86 -30.96 11.88
C SER A 73 27.76 -30.25 10.52
N LEU A 74 28.39 -30.81 9.48
CA LEU A 74 28.29 -30.28 8.11
C LEU A 74 26.88 -30.40 7.56
N PHE A 75 26.18 -31.49 7.83
CA PHE A 75 24.80 -31.68 7.39
C PHE A 75 23.86 -30.65 8.03
N ASN A 76 24.05 -30.38 9.33
CA ASN A 76 23.32 -29.34 10.04
C ASN A 76 23.61 -27.95 9.46
N TYR A 77 24.89 -27.65 9.18
CA TYR A 77 25.27 -26.39 8.57
C TYR A 77 24.66 -26.20 7.17
N ILE A 78 24.66 -27.25 6.33
CA ILE A 78 24.01 -27.21 5.01
C ILE A 78 22.51 -26.93 5.16
N ASN A 79 21.83 -27.57 6.13
CA ASN A 79 20.42 -27.31 6.39
C ASN A 79 20.16 -25.88 6.86
N GLU A 80 20.99 -25.34 7.74
CA GLU A 80 20.88 -23.97 8.21
C GLU A 80 21.06 -22.96 7.07
N VAL A 81 22.09 -23.16 6.23
CA VAL A 81 22.33 -22.32 5.05
C VAL A 81 21.16 -22.40 4.07
N ASN A 82 20.60 -23.59 3.83
CA ASN A 82 19.43 -23.74 2.96
C ASN A 82 18.21 -22.99 3.50
N GLN A 83 17.96 -23.07 4.82
CA GLN A 83 16.88 -22.29 5.45
C GLN A 83 17.12 -20.77 5.34
N GLU A 84 18.37 -20.34 5.46
CA GLU A 84 18.73 -18.93 5.28
C GLU A 84 18.53 -18.48 3.83
N ILE A 85 18.88 -19.30 2.85
CA ILE A 85 18.63 -19.04 1.44
C ILE A 85 17.13 -18.87 1.18
N GLU A 86 16.31 -19.82 1.63
CA GLU A 86 14.84 -19.76 1.45
C GLU A 86 14.25 -18.47 2.05
N LYS A 87 14.70 -18.12 3.26
CA LYS A 87 14.28 -16.89 3.94
C LYS A 87 14.69 -15.63 3.16
N LEU A 88 15.93 -15.59 2.66
CA LEU A 88 16.41 -14.45 1.87
C LEU A 88 15.66 -14.35 0.53
N GLU A 89 15.35 -15.46 -0.13
CA GLU A 89 14.55 -15.48 -1.35
C GLU A 89 13.12 -14.97 -1.14
N GLU A 90 12.49 -15.35 -0.01
CA GLU A 90 11.18 -14.81 0.38
C GLU A 90 11.23 -13.30 0.64
N GLN A 91 12.27 -12.83 1.34
CA GLN A 91 12.48 -11.40 1.59
C GLN A 91 12.71 -10.63 0.29
N ILE A 92 13.54 -11.15 -0.62
CA ILE A 92 13.77 -10.54 -1.93
C ILE A 92 12.46 -10.45 -2.71
N THR A 93 11.64 -11.51 -2.68
CA THR A 93 10.36 -11.54 -3.38
C THR A 93 9.39 -10.49 -2.81
N THR A 94 9.29 -10.43 -1.48
CA THR A 94 8.47 -9.43 -0.78
C THR A 94 8.90 -8.01 -1.12
N ILE A 95 10.19 -7.69 -0.98
CA ILE A 95 10.73 -6.34 -1.24
C ILE A 95 10.53 -5.95 -2.71
N ARG A 96 10.74 -6.89 -3.66
CA ARG A 96 10.47 -6.62 -5.09
C ARG A 96 9.00 -6.33 -5.34
N GLY A 97 8.09 -7.04 -4.69
CA GLY A 97 6.66 -6.77 -4.76
C GLY A 97 6.30 -5.38 -4.23
N GLU A 98 6.86 -4.98 -3.09
CA GLU A 98 6.68 -3.64 -2.53
C GLU A 98 7.20 -2.55 -3.49
N ILE A 99 8.40 -2.72 -4.07
CA ILE A 99 8.97 -1.77 -5.03
C ILE A 99 8.03 -1.55 -6.22
N GLU A 100 7.47 -2.62 -6.80
CA GLU A 100 6.55 -2.49 -7.93
C GLU A 100 5.22 -1.84 -7.51
N ALA A 101 4.70 -2.14 -6.32
CA ALA A 101 3.53 -1.46 -5.78
C ALA A 101 3.77 0.05 -5.58
N TYR A 102 4.93 0.44 -5.04
CA TYR A 102 5.31 1.85 -4.87
C TYR A 102 5.49 2.57 -6.20
N LYS A 103 6.13 1.94 -7.20
CA LYS A 103 6.26 2.53 -8.54
C LYS A 103 4.89 2.73 -9.19
N ALA A 104 4.02 1.71 -9.14
CA ALA A 104 2.68 1.80 -9.69
C ALA A 104 1.86 2.90 -9.00
N GLY A 105 1.89 2.95 -7.66
CA GLY A 105 1.21 3.98 -6.86
C GLY A 105 1.76 5.38 -7.14
N GLY A 106 3.08 5.53 -7.25
CA GLY A 106 3.74 6.79 -7.56
C GLY A 106 3.33 7.37 -8.92
N VAL A 107 3.31 6.53 -9.97
CA VAL A 107 2.90 6.96 -11.32
C VAL A 107 1.42 7.36 -11.36
N VAL A 108 0.54 6.61 -10.69
CA VAL A 108 -0.89 6.97 -10.61
C VAL A 108 -1.09 8.27 -9.83
N SER A 109 -0.39 8.45 -8.71
CA SER A 109 -0.45 9.68 -7.91
C SER A 109 0.05 10.90 -8.70
N ASP A 110 1.19 10.76 -9.40
CA ASP A 110 1.76 11.84 -10.22
C ASP A 110 0.86 12.24 -11.39
N THR A 111 0.23 11.26 -12.05
CA THR A 111 -0.68 11.54 -13.16
C THR A 111 -1.96 12.23 -12.68
N MET A 112 -2.53 11.80 -11.54
CA MET A 112 -3.68 12.48 -10.93
C MET A 112 -3.32 13.91 -10.51
N ARG A 113 -2.19 14.09 -9.83
CA ARG A 113 -1.71 15.41 -9.40
C ARG A 113 -1.49 16.35 -10.59
N LYS A 114 -0.90 15.87 -11.69
CA LYS A 114 -0.73 16.65 -12.93
C LYS A 114 -2.07 17.06 -13.53
N LYS A 115 -3.07 16.18 -13.52
CA LYS A 115 -4.41 16.48 -14.02
C LYS A 115 -5.11 17.53 -13.18
N GLU A 116 -5.02 17.43 -11.85
CA GLU A 116 -5.58 18.42 -10.93
C GLU A 116 -4.91 19.79 -11.08
N LEU A 117 -3.58 19.84 -11.18
CA LEU A 117 -2.85 21.09 -11.44
C LEU A 117 -3.33 21.75 -12.73
N LYS A 118 -3.47 20.98 -13.81
CA LYS A 118 -3.94 21.49 -15.09
C LYS A 118 -5.38 22.04 -15.01
N ASP A 119 -6.30 21.35 -14.33
CA ASP A 119 -7.67 21.85 -14.14
C ASP A 119 -7.70 23.16 -13.33
N MET A 120 -6.85 23.26 -12.30
CA MET A 120 -6.72 24.48 -11.51
C MET A 120 -6.13 25.65 -12.31
N GLU A 121 -5.11 25.40 -13.12
CA GLU A 121 -4.53 26.40 -14.04
C GLU A 121 -5.56 26.89 -15.06
N GLU A 122 -6.33 25.98 -15.67
CA GLU A 122 -7.40 26.36 -16.61
C GLU A 122 -8.52 27.16 -15.93
N ARG A 123 -8.86 26.82 -14.69
CA ARG A 123 -9.85 27.58 -13.90
C ARG A 123 -9.33 28.97 -13.55
N LEU A 124 -8.07 29.06 -13.12
CA LEU A 124 -7.43 30.33 -12.80
C LEU A 124 -7.45 31.26 -14.01
N GLN A 125 -7.00 30.76 -15.17
CA GLN A 125 -6.97 31.53 -16.41
C GLN A 125 -8.37 32.02 -16.83
N LYS A 126 -9.40 31.18 -16.68
CA LYS A 126 -10.80 31.56 -16.94
C LYS A 126 -11.30 32.62 -15.96
N MET A 127 -10.89 32.55 -14.70
CA MET A 127 -11.28 33.53 -13.68
C MET A 127 -10.58 34.88 -13.90
N GLU A 128 -9.30 34.88 -14.23
CA GLU A 128 -8.54 36.08 -14.58
C GLU A 128 -9.15 36.78 -15.80
N ALA A 129 -9.43 36.04 -16.87
CA ALA A 129 -10.07 36.60 -18.07
C ALA A 129 -11.46 37.21 -17.77
N LYS A 130 -12.22 36.61 -16.85
CA LYS A 130 -13.50 37.17 -16.39
C LYS A 130 -13.29 38.43 -15.54
N ALA A 131 -12.31 38.43 -14.63
CA ALA A 131 -12.00 39.58 -13.81
C ALA A 131 -11.62 40.78 -14.68
N ASP A 132 -10.71 40.60 -15.65
CA ASP A 132 -10.32 41.63 -16.62
C ASP A 132 -11.52 42.17 -17.42
N LEU A 133 -12.45 41.29 -17.81
CA LEU A 133 -13.66 41.69 -18.51
C LEU A 133 -14.57 42.53 -17.63
N TYR A 134 -14.75 42.15 -16.36
CA TYR A 134 -15.59 42.91 -15.42
C TYR A 134 -14.97 44.24 -15.04
N GLU A 135 -13.64 44.31 -14.92
CA GLU A 135 -12.90 45.55 -14.69
C GLU A 135 -13.11 46.54 -15.84
N LYS A 136 -12.96 46.08 -17.09
CA LYS A 136 -13.24 46.91 -18.29
C LYS A 136 -14.68 47.41 -18.33
N LYS A 137 -15.66 46.54 -18.06
CA LYS A 137 -17.08 46.92 -18.00
C LYS A 137 -17.34 47.94 -16.89
N HIS A 138 -16.69 47.78 -15.74
CA HIS A 138 -16.80 48.72 -14.63
C HIS A 138 -16.24 50.10 -15.02
N GLU A 139 -15.06 50.15 -15.64
CA GLU A 139 -14.50 51.40 -16.15
C GLU A 139 -15.42 52.09 -17.16
N GLU A 140 -15.98 51.36 -18.12
CA GLU A 140 -16.93 51.89 -19.11
C GLU A 140 -18.19 52.46 -18.46
N ALA A 141 -18.76 51.73 -17.49
CA ALA A 141 -19.92 52.20 -16.72
C ALA A 141 -19.58 53.47 -15.93
N MET A 142 -18.42 53.52 -15.27
CA MET A 142 -17.98 54.68 -14.49
C MET A 142 -17.72 55.92 -15.36
N ARG A 143 -17.19 55.75 -16.57
CA ARG A 143 -17.09 56.85 -17.56
C ARG A 143 -18.46 57.39 -17.93
N THR A 144 -19.44 56.50 -18.13
CA THR A 144 -20.82 56.90 -18.43
C THR A 144 -21.44 57.67 -17.26
N VAL A 145 -21.31 57.16 -16.04
CA VAL A 145 -21.80 57.83 -14.81
C VAL A 145 -21.15 59.21 -14.64
N THR A 146 -19.84 59.33 -14.88
CA THR A 146 -19.12 60.61 -14.80
C THR A 146 -19.64 61.61 -15.83
N THR A 147 -19.89 61.15 -17.06
CA THR A 147 -20.48 61.97 -18.12
C THR A 147 -21.89 62.44 -17.74
N LEU A 148 -22.72 61.55 -17.19
CA LEU A 148 -24.06 61.88 -16.71
C LEU A 148 -24.02 62.91 -15.58
N LYS A 149 -23.17 62.73 -14.56
CA LYS A 149 -23.00 63.68 -13.46
C LYS A 149 -22.71 65.09 -13.97
N SER A 150 -21.77 65.22 -14.92
CA SER A 150 -21.44 66.51 -15.53
C SER A 150 -22.60 67.09 -16.33
N GLY A 151 -23.27 66.28 -17.16
CA GLY A 151 -24.44 66.71 -17.94
C GLY A 151 -25.58 67.22 -17.06
N ILE A 152 -25.92 66.48 -16.01
CA ILE A 152 -26.98 66.84 -15.05
C ILE A 152 -26.61 68.12 -14.32
N TRP A 153 -25.37 68.25 -13.85
CA TRP A 153 -24.90 69.47 -13.18
C TRP A 153 -25.04 70.70 -14.08
N ASN A 154 -24.69 70.57 -15.36
CA ASN A 154 -24.81 71.65 -16.33
C ASN A 154 -26.28 72.02 -16.58
N ILE A 155 -27.17 71.03 -16.74
CA ILE A 155 -28.60 71.28 -16.95
C ILE A 155 -29.22 71.92 -15.70
N PHE A 156 -28.97 71.35 -14.52
CA PHE A 156 -29.47 71.82 -13.22
C PHE A 156 -29.17 73.32 -13.01
N ASN A 157 -27.95 73.76 -13.32
CA ASN A 157 -27.60 75.17 -13.24
C ASN A 157 -28.24 76.01 -14.36
N LYS A 158 -28.30 75.48 -15.60
CA LYS A 158 -28.81 76.21 -16.77
C LYS A 158 -30.31 76.51 -16.69
N ILE A 159 -31.11 75.59 -16.16
CA ILE A 159 -32.58 75.76 -16.02
C ILE A 159 -32.99 76.42 -14.69
N GLY A 160 -32.00 76.84 -13.89
CA GLY A 160 -32.23 77.59 -12.66
C GLY A 160 -32.71 76.75 -11.47
N CYS A 161 -32.44 75.45 -11.43
CA CYS A 161 -32.80 74.60 -10.27
C CYS A 161 -32.02 74.95 -9.00
N ASN A 162 -30.88 75.64 -9.13
CA ASN A 162 -29.95 75.94 -8.05
C ASN A 162 -30.46 77.06 -7.12
N THR A 163 -31.59 76.82 -6.46
CA THR A 163 -32.24 77.73 -5.51
C THR A 163 -31.90 77.37 -4.05
N PRO A 164 -31.98 78.31 -3.10
CA PRO A 164 -31.72 78.03 -1.68
C PRO A 164 -32.57 76.88 -1.11
N ALA A 165 -33.85 76.80 -1.49
CA ALA A 165 -34.76 75.73 -1.06
C ALA A 165 -34.33 74.36 -1.61
N VAL A 166 -33.84 74.31 -2.85
CA VAL A 166 -33.34 73.07 -3.45
C VAL A 166 -32.01 72.66 -2.83
N ARG A 167 -31.10 73.61 -2.53
CA ARG A 167 -29.84 73.33 -1.82
C ARG A 167 -30.04 72.78 -0.42
N GLU A 168 -31.11 73.18 0.27
CA GLU A 168 -31.47 72.61 1.57
C GLU A 168 -31.85 71.11 1.46
N ILE A 169 -32.43 70.71 0.33
CA ILE A 169 -32.87 69.33 0.06
C ILE A 169 -31.71 68.42 -0.37
N ILE A 170 -30.83 68.89 -1.27
CA ILE A 170 -29.76 68.06 -1.87
C ILE A 170 -28.34 68.37 -1.35
N GLY A 171 -28.21 69.37 -0.49
CA GLY A 171 -26.95 69.89 0.02
C GLY A 171 -26.25 70.86 -0.94
N ASP A 172 -25.20 71.54 -0.45
CA ASP A 172 -24.40 72.50 -1.22
C ASP A 172 -23.26 71.82 -2.03
N GLY A 173 -23.38 70.51 -2.24
CA GLY A 173 -22.37 69.67 -2.87
C GLY A 173 -22.67 69.36 -4.35
N ASN A 174 -21.63 68.98 -5.09
CA ASN A 174 -21.76 68.55 -6.49
C ASN A 174 -22.58 67.24 -6.63
N VAL A 175 -22.91 66.90 -7.88
CA VAL A 175 -23.56 65.61 -8.20
C VAL A 175 -22.60 64.45 -7.87
N THR A 176 -23.02 63.58 -6.96
CA THR A 176 -22.38 62.32 -6.56
C THR A 176 -23.24 61.13 -6.99
N GLU A 177 -22.76 59.90 -6.82
CA GLU A 177 -23.57 58.70 -7.08
C GLU A 177 -24.76 58.56 -6.13
N SER A 178 -24.61 58.98 -4.87
CA SER A 178 -25.65 58.85 -3.86
C SER A 178 -26.80 59.84 -4.03
N ASN A 179 -26.54 61.03 -4.62
CA ASN A 179 -27.54 62.07 -4.83
C ASN A 179 -27.98 62.21 -6.31
N LEU A 180 -27.42 61.41 -7.23
CA LEU A 180 -27.68 61.47 -8.67
C LEU A 180 -29.18 61.44 -9.01
N MET A 181 -29.92 60.55 -8.37
CA MET A 181 -31.36 60.38 -8.60
C MET A 181 -32.17 61.58 -8.10
N GLN A 182 -31.76 62.21 -7.01
CA GLN A 182 -32.42 63.41 -6.48
C GLN A 182 -32.23 64.59 -7.44
N TYR A 183 -31.01 64.79 -7.93
CA TYR A 183 -30.71 65.79 -8.96
C TYR A 183 -31.54 65.55 -10.23
N PHE A 184 -31.64 64.30 -10.69
CA PHE A 184 -32.48 63.97 -11.85
C PHE A 184 -33.95 64.32 -11.65
N GLY A 185 -34.55 63.93 -10.51
CA GLY A 185 -35.96 64.21 -10.23
C GLY A 185 -36.27 65.71 -10.20
N ILE A 186 -35.37 66.52 -9.64
CA ILE A 186 -35.52 67.98 -9.60
C ILE A 186 -35.39 68.59 -11.00
N VAL A 187 -34.41 68.13 -11.80
CA VAL A 187 -34.25 68.57 -13.19
C VAL A 187 -35.48 68.20 -14.03
N GLU A 188 -36.00 66.99 -13.86
CA GLU A 188 -37.20 66.51 -14.54
C GLU A 188 -38.43 67.35 -14.20
N GLN A 189 -38.69 67.58 -12.90
CA GLN A 189 -39.79 68.43 -12.44
C GLN A 189 -39.68 69.83 -13.04
N ARG A 190 -38.51 70.45 -12.94
CA ARG A 190 -38.30 71.81 -13.44
C ARG A 190 -38.43 71.91 -14.95
N SER A 191 -37.94 70.90 -15.68
CA SER A 191 -38.07 70.83 -17.14
C SER A 191 -39.54 70.74 -17.55
N ASN A 192 -40.34 69.91 -16.86
CA ASN A 192 -41.78 69.80 -17.10
C ASN A 192 -42.54 71.11 -16.82
N GLU A 193 -42.23 71.80 -15.71
CA GLU A 193 -42.82 73.11 -15.40
C GLU A 193 -42.53 74.15 -16.49
N LEU A 194 -41.27 74.21 -16.96
CA LEU A 194 -40.87 75.11 -18.04
C LEU A 194 -41.62 74.77 -19.34
N LEU A 195 -41.70 73.49 -19.71
CA LEU A 195 -42.43 73.06 -20.90
C LEU A 195 -43.92 73.42 -20.84
N GLN A 196 -44.57 73.23 -19.69
CA GLN A 196 -45.97 73.62 -19.50
C GLN A 196 -46.17 75.13 -19.63
N THR A 197 -45.25 75.92 -19.09
CA THR A 197 -45.29 77.39 -19.17
C THR A 197 -45.12 77.90 -20.61
N TYR A 198 -44.34 77.20 -21.44
CA TYR A 198 -44.15 77.55 -22.86
C TYR A 198 -45.23 76.96 -23.79
N ALA A 199 -45.96 75.94 -23.34
CA ALA A 199 -47.06 75.31 -24.09
C ALA A 199 -48.42 76.02 -23.91
N THR A 200 -48.48 77.04 -23.04
CA THR A 200 -49.61 77.95 -22.84
C THR A 200 -49.34 79.31 -23.45
#